data_AF-A0A7X8ZR03-F1
#
_entry.id   AF-A0A7X8ZR03-F1
#
_cell.length_a   1.000
_cell.length_b   1.000
_cell.length_c   1.000
_cell.angle_alpha   90.00
_cell.angle_beta   90.00
_cell.angle_gamma   90.00
#
_symmetry.space_group_name_H-M   'P 1'
#
loop_
_entity.id
_entity.type
_entity.pdbx_description
1 polymer ?
#
loop_
_entity_poly.entity_id
_entity_poly.type
_entity_poly.pdbx_seq_one_letter_code
_entity_poly.pdbx_strand_id
1 'polypeptide(L)'
;ELRFYGAGGSMYPTANAIVSDIYETITNKPLYFPVLENQFENISNQIESSFYIRIPDSLMVNEDLNNEIIEMAEKILLAKKEIIIFSKPISNQKAVELFERGLHVIRLNQKIK
;
A
#
# COMPACT_ATOMS: atom_id res chain seq x y z
N GLU A 1 10.60 -3.28 16.17
CA GLU A 1 10.44 -3.38 14.71
C GLU A 1 11.82 -3.56 14.10
N LEU A 2 12.04 -4.62 13.32
CA LEU A 2 13.31 -4.86 12.62
C LEU A 2 13.24 -4.17 11.26
N ARG A 3 14.19 -3.28 10.98
CA ARG A 3 14.30 -2.60 9.68
C ARG A 3 15.69 -2.85 9.12
N PHE A 4 15.73 -3.40 7.92
CA PHE A 4 16.97 -3.62 7.17
C PHE A 4 17.01 -2.62 6.02
N TYR A 5 18.15 -1.93 5.88
CA TYR A 5 18.35 -0.91 4.86
C TYR A 5 19.46 -1.35 3.91
N GLY A 6 19.26 -1.16 2.61
CA GLY A 6 20.21 -1.54 1.59
C GLY A 6 19.64 -1.34 0.18
N ALA A 7 20.47 -1.55 -0.84
CA ALA A 7 20.02 -1.51 -2.22
C ALA A 7 19.11 -2.73 -2.51
N GLY A 8 17.81 -2.48 -2.71
CA GLY A 8 16.81 -3.53 -3.00
C GLY A 8 16.83 -4.08 -4.42
N GLY A 9 17.62 -3.48 -5.32
CA GLY A 9 17.76 -3.95 -6.70
C GLY A 9 18.83 -3.18 -7.47
N SER A 10 19.65 -3.92 -8.22
CA SER A 10 20.56 -3.49 -9.29
C SER A 10 21.51 -4.66 -9.61
N MET A 11 22.24 -4.58 -10.72
CA MET A 11 23.07 -5.70 -11.19
C MET A 11 23.98 -6.28 -10.09
N TYR A 12 24.70 -5.44 -9.35
CA TYR A 12 25.68 -5.90 -8.35
C TYR A 12 25.05 -6.41 -7.03
N PRO A 13 24.11 -5.70 -6.38
CA PRO A 13 23.41 -6.22 -5.21
C PRO A 13 22.68 -7.54 -5.47
N THR A 14 22.06 -7.68 -6.65
CA THR A 14 21.39 -8.93 -7.03
C THR A 14 22.41 -10.06 -7.28
N ALA A 15 23.53 -9.79 -7.96
CA ALA A 15 24.59 -10.77 -8.13
C ALA A 15 25.18 -11.22 -6.78
N ASN A 16 25.33 -10.31 -5.82
CA ASN A 16 25.82 -10.62 -4.47
C ASN A 16 24.87 -11.57 -3.72
N ALA A 17 23.56 -11.36 -3.84
CA ALA A 17 22.56 -12.26 -3.25
C ALA A 17 22.69 -13.68 -3.83
N ILE A 18 22.77 -13.80 -5.17
CA ILE A 18 22.91 -15.09 -5.85
C ILE A 18 24.18 -15.84 -5.43
N VAL A 19 25.33 -15.15 -5.41
CA VAL A 19 26.60 -15.79 -5.04
C VAL A 19 26.58 -16.25 -3.57
N SER A 20 25.94 -15.47 -2.69
CA SER A 20 25.76 -15.84 -1.29
C SER A 20 24.91 -17.10 -1.14
N ASP A 21 23.78 -17.20 -1.85
CA ASP A 21 22.92 -18.39 -1.84
C ASP A 21 23.65 -19.64 -2.35
N ILE A 22 24.47 -19.51 -3.40
CA ILE A 22 25.29 -20.61 -3.94
C ILE A 22 26.33 -21.05 -2.91
N TYR A 23 27.03 -20.10 -2.29
CA TYR A 23 28.02 -20.40 -1.27
C TYR A 23 27.39 -21.10 -0.06
N GLU A 24 26.23 -20.62 0.39
CA GLU A 24 25.47 -21.24 1.48
C GLU A 24 25.06 -22.67 1.14
N THR A 25 24.55 -22.89 -0.08
CA THR A 25 24.13 -24.21 -0.56
C THR A 25 25.28 -25.22 -0.61
N ILE A 26 26.49 -24.78 -0.99
CA ILE A 26 27.66 -25.66 -1.10
C ILE A 26 28.26 -25.97 0.28
N THR A 27 28.23 -25.01 1.21
CA THR A 27 28.90 -25.12 2.51
C THR A 27 28.03 -25.75 3.60
N ASN A 28 26.71 -25.69 3.49
CA ASN A 28 25.79 -26.23 4.48
C ASN A 28 25.24 -27.61 4.07
N LYS A 29 25.06 -28.51 5.05
CA LYS A 29 24.28 -29.73 4.85
C LYS A 29 22.82 -29.33 4.54
N PRO A 30 22.11 -30.05 3.65
CA PRO A 30 20.74 -29.70 3.29
C PRO A 30 19.86 -29.65 4.55
N LEU A 31 19.46 -28.45 4.94
CA LEU A 31 18.42 -28.22 5.94
C LEU A 31 17.09 -28.56 5.26
N TYR A 32 16.49 -29.66 5.68
CA TYR A 32 15.16 -30.03 5.22
C TYR A 32 14.16 -29.06 5.85
N PHE A 33 13.81 -27.99 5.13
CA PHE A 33 12.73 -27.12 5.55
C PHE A 33 11.41 -27.85 5.29
N PRO A 34 10.60 -28.14 6.31
CA PRO A 34 9.26 -28.67 6.07
C PRO A 34 8.53 -27.64 5.21
N VAL A 35 8.01 -28.07 4.07
CA VAL A 35 7.10 -27.27 3.26
C VAL A 35 5.90 -27.01 4.16
N LEU A 36 5.82 -25.79 4.70
CA LEU A 36 4.66 -25.35 5.45
C LEU A 36 3.51 -25.27 4.45
N GLU A 37 2.70 -26.33 4.36
CA GLU A 37 1.42 -26.35 3.65
C GLU A 37 0.37 -25.52 4.41
N ASN A 38 0.70 -24.28 4.72
CA ASN A 38 -0.28 -23.33 5.22
C ASN A 38 -0.93 -22.67 4.00
N GLN A 39 -2.16 -23.06 3.69
CA GLN A 39 -3.01 -22.31 2.77
C GLN A 39 -3.43 -21.03 3.49
N PHE A 40 -2.72 -19.93 3.25
CA PHE A 40 -3.10 -18.64 3.79
C PHE A 40 -4.24 -18.05 2.96
N GLU A 41 -5.30 -17.60 3.64
CA GLU A 41 -6.37 -16.86 3.00
C GLU A 41 -5.86 -15.50 2.51
N ASN A 42 -6.25 -15.12 1.28
CA ASN A 42 -5.92 -13.80 0.76
C ASN A 42 -6.86 -12.74 1.37
N ILE A 43 -6.36 -12.04 2.37
CA ILE A 43 -7.07 -10.94 3.06
C ILE A 43 -6.73 -9.56 2.50
N SER A 44 -6.11 -9.45 1.32
CA SER A 44 -5.62 -8.17 0.77
C SER A 44 -6.70 -7.08 0.75
N ASN A 45 -7.94 -7.45 0.47
CA ASN A 45 -9.08 -6.55 0.37
C ASN A 45 -9.53 -5.99 1.74
N GLN A 46 -9.29 -6.74 2.81
CA GLN A 46 -9.69 -6.43 4.18
C GLN A 46 -8.63 -5.60 4.92
N ILE A 47 -7.40 -5.52 4.38
CA ILE A 47 -6.33 -4.72 4.99
C ILE A 47 -6.77 -3.26 5.00
N GLU A 48 -6.82 -2.69 6.21
CA GLU A 48 -7.11 -1.27 6.41
C GLU A 48 -5.85 -0.42 6.28
N SER A 49 -5.97 0.73 5.63
CA SER A 49 -4.88 1.70 5.47
C SER A 49 -5.44 3.11 5.28
N SER A 50 -4.62 4.11 5.59
CA SER A 50 -4.93 5.50 5.27
C SER A 50 -4.57 5.81 3.82
N PHE A 51 -5.35 6.69 3.19
CA PHE A 51 -5.18 7.07 1.80
C PHE A 51 -5.17 8.58 1.65
N TYR A 52 -4.37 9.04 0.69
CA TYR A 52 -4.54 10.33 0.06
C TYR A 52 -5.57 10.17 -1.05
N ILE A 53 -6.64 10.96 -1.00
CA ILE A 53 -7.74 10.96 -1.96
C ILE A 53 -7.84 12.37 -2.53
N ARG A 54 -7.77 12.52 -3.85
CA ARG A 54 -8.03 13.78 -4.53
C ARG A 54 -9.29 13.68 -5.37
N ILE A 55 -10.20 14.61 -5.15
CA ILE A 55 -11.44 14.77 -5.91
C ILE A 55 -11.15 15.73 -7.08
N PRO A 56 -11.26 15.27 -8.34
CA PRO A 56 -11.11 16.15 -9.50
C PRO A 56 -12.32 17.09 -9.63
N ASP A 57 -12.11 18.28 -10.22
CA ASP A 57 -13.14 19.32 -10.40
C ASP A 57 -14.43 18.77 -11.02
N SER A 58 -14.33 17.82 -11.95
CA SER A 58 -15.46 17.19 -12.63
C SER A 58 -16.40 16.41 -11.70
N LEU A 59 -15.90 15.92 -10.58
CA LEU A 59 -16.65 15.14 -9.59
C LEU A 59 -17.06 15.97 -8.38
N MET A 60 -16.53 17.19 -8.22
CA MET A 60 -16.86 18.07 -7.08
C MET A 60 -18.32 18.52 -7.06
N VAL A 61 -19.05 18.42 -8.17
CA VAL A 61 -20.48 18.74 -8.24
C VAL A 61 -21.37 17.64 -7.64
N ASN A 62 -20.83 16.46 -7.35
CA ASN A 62 -21.57 15.35 -6.76
C ASN A 62 -21.54 15.45 -5.23
N GLU A 63 -22.58 16.05 -4.65
CA GLU A 63 -22.68 16.26 -3.19
C GLU A 63 -22.69 14.95 -2.39
N ASP A 64 -23.36 13.90 -2.89
CA ASP A 64 -23.42 12.60 -2.20
C ASP A 64 -22.04 11.96 -2.08
N LEU A 65 -21.27 11.97 -3.17
CA LEU A 65 -19.89 11.49 -3.18
C LEU A 65 -19.01 12.31 -2.25
N ASN A 66 -19.14 13.64 -2.28
CA ASN A 66 -18.34 14.52 -1.44
C ASN A 66 -18.61 14.26 0.05
N ASN A 67 -19.87 14.12 0.44
CA ASN A 67 -20.26 13.85 1.82
C ASN A 67 -19.69 12.50 2.30
N GLU A 68 -19.80 11.45 1.48
CA GLU A 68 -19.23 10.14 1.77
C GLU A 68 -17.72 10.22 2.03
N ILE A 69 -16.95 10.92 1.19
CA ILE A 69 -15.50 11.03 1.35
C ILE A 69 -15.14 11.92 2.56
N ILE A 70 -15.93 12.97 2.83
CA ILE A 70 -15.73 13.84 3.98
C ILE A 70 -15.90 13.07 5.30
N GLU A 71 -16.87 12.15 5.41
CA GLU A 71 -17.04 11.31 6.62
C GLU A 71 -15.83 10.41 6.89
N MET A 72 -15.21 9.93 5.81
CA MET A 72 -13.98 9.12 5.85
C MET A 72 -12.72 9.96 6.09
N ALA A 73 -12.81 11.29 6.08
CA ALA A 73 -11.65 12.17 6.24
C ALA A 73 -11.13 12.19 7.69
N GLU A 74 -9.82 12.08 7.83
CA GLU A 74 -9.08 12.48 9.03
C GLU A 74 -8.60 13.93 8.91
N LYS A 75 -8.21 14.36 7.70
CA LYS A 75 -7.81 15.73 7.40
C LYS A 75 -8.23 16.13 6.00
N ILE A 76 -8.72 17.36 5.85
CA ILE A 76 -9.14 17.93 4.57
C ILE A 76 -8.26 19.14 4.26
N LEU A 77 -7.77 19.21 3.03
CA LEU A 77 -7.07 20.37 2.48
C LEU A 77 -7.85 20.87 1.26
N LEU A 78 -8.29 22.13 1.34
CA LEU A 78 -8.93 22.82 0.23
C LEU A 78 -7.85 23.55 -0.58
N ALA A 79 -7.56 23.05 -1.78
CA ALA A 79 -6.82 23.79 -2.79
C ALA A 79 -7.83 24.45 -3.74
N LYS A 80 -7.50 25.60 -4.33
CA LYS A 80 -8.44 26.46 -5.09
C LYS A 80 -9.36 25.72 -6.08
N LYS A 81 -8.90 24.62 -6.66
CA LYS A 81 -9.65 23.81 -7.64
C LYS A 81 -9.87 22.36 -7.20
N GLU A 82 -9.31 21.93 -6.07
CA GLU A 82 -9.26 20.51 -5.72
C GLU A 82 -9.52 20.32 -4.23
N ILE A 83 -10.31 19.30 -3.91
CA ILE A 83 -10.44 18.82 -2.54
C ILE A 83 -9.48 17.66 -2.36
N ILE A 84 -8.54 17.83 -1.44
CA ILE A 84 -7.58 16.81 -1.05
C ILE A 84 -8.00 16.30 0.34
N ILE A 85 -8.12 14.99 0.46
CA ILE A 85 -8.57 14.32 1.67
C ILE A 85 -7.51 13.30 2.08
N PHE A 86 -7.15 13.32 3.34
CA PHE A 86 -6.42 12.25 3.99
C PHE A 86 -7.41 11.45 4.80
N SER A 87 -7.59 10.18 4.44
CA SER A 87 -8.61 9.33 5.04
C SER A 87 -8.14 8.74 6.37
N LYS A 88 -9.12 8.47 7.24
CA LYS A 88 -9.00 7.44 8.28
C LYS A 88 -8.65 6.09 7.62
N PRO A 89 -8.19 5.09 8.38
CA PRO A 89 -8.02 3.75 7.85
C PRO A 89 -9.32 3.24 7.20
N ILE A 90 -9.24 2.88 5.92
CA ILE A 90 -10.31 2.23 5.16
C ILE A 90 -9.77 0.96 4.50
N SER A 91 -10.64 0.04 4.16
CA SER A 91 -10.24 -1.20 3.49
C SER A 91 -9.69 -0.94 2.07
N ASN A 92 -8.77 -1.79 1.62
CA ASN A 92 -8.28 -1.74 0.24
C ASN A 92 -9.42 -1.90 -0.78
N GLN A 93 -10.45 -2.70 -0.47
CA GLN A 93 -11.63 -2.80 -1.32
C GLN A 93 -12.31 -1.44 -1.51
N LYS A 94 -12.51 -0.69 -0.42
CA LYS A 94 -13.12 0.65 -0.50
C LYS A 94 -12.26 1.62 -1.29
N ALA A 95 -10.93 1.53 -1.15
CA ALA A 95 -10.00 2.34 -1.94
C ALA A 95 -10.10 2.05 -3.45
N VAL A 96 -10.30 0.79 -3.84
CA VAL A 96 -10.54 0.39 -5.24
C VAL A 96 -11.87 0.94 -5.73
N GLU A 97 -12.96 0.82 -4.97
CA GLU A 97 -14.27 1.39 -5.34
C GLU A 97 -14.18 2.90 -5.60
N LEU A 98 -13.44 3.63 -4.75
CA LEU A 98 -13.22 5.07 -4.92
C LEU A 98 -12.41 5.38 -6.18
N PHE A 99 -11.40 4.58 -6.48
CA PHE A 99 -10.62 4.70 -7.72
C PHE A 99 -11.46 4.44 -8.96
N GLU A 100 -12.30 3.40 -8.96
CA GLU A 100 -13.21 3.07 -10.06
C GLU A 100 -14.25 4.18 -10.32
N ARG A 101 -14.61 4.95 -9.29
CA ARG A 101 -15.46 6.15 -9.40
C ARG A 101 -14.72 7.38 -9.96
N GLY A 102 -13.45 7.24 -10.33
CA GLY A 102 -12.65 8.29 -10.97
C GLY A 102 -11.86 9.17 -10.00
N LEU A 103 -11.75 8.79 -8.72
CA LEU A 103 -10.95 9.51 -7.74
C LEU A 103 -9.47 9.13 -7.84
N HIS A 104 -8.61 10.07 -7.49
CA HIS A 104 -7.18 9.82 -7.41
C HIS A 104 -6.86 9.30 -6.00
N VAL A 105 -6.59 8.01 -5.86
CA VAL A 105 -6.39 7.33 -4.57
C VAL A 105 -4.95 6.82 -4.47
N ILE A 106 -4.22 7.24 -3.42
CA ILE A 106 -2.83 6.86 -3.16
C ILE A 106 -2.72 6.36 -1.73
N ARG A 107 -2.23 5.14 -1.53
CA ARG A 107 -2.01 4.55 -0.21
C ARG A 107 -0.89 5.28 0.53
N LEU A 108 -1.10 5.55 1.82
CA LEU A 108 -0.09 6.15 2.69
C LEU A 108 0.59 5.07 3.52
N ASN A 109 1.91 4.98 3.40
CA ASN A 109 2.72 4.01 4.15
C ASN A 109 3.11 4.51 5.55
N GLN A 110 2.74 5.74 5.92
CA GLN A 110 3.04 6.35 7.21
C GLN A 110 1.84 7.17 7.70
N LYS A 111 1.63 7.17 9.01
CA LYS A 111 0.67 8.11 9.64
C LYS A 111 1.13 9.54 9.38
N ILE A 112 0.21 10.37 8.94
CA ILE A 112 0.42 11.81 8.81
C ILE A 112 0.52 12.37 10.23
N LYS A 113 1.65 13.00 10.55
CA LYS A 113 1.85 13.72 11.82
C LYS A 113 1.22 15.11 11.76
#